data_AF-A0A1Z8RPR0-F1
#
_entry.id   AF-A0A1Z8RPR0-F1
#
_cell.length_a   1.000
_cell.length_b   1.000
_cell.length_c   1.000
_cell.angle_alpha   90.00
_cell.angle_beta   90.00
_cell.angle_gamma   90.00
#
_symmetry.space_group_name_H-M   'P 1'
#
loop_
_entity.id
_entity.type
_entity.pdbx_description
1 polymer ?
#
loop_
_entity_poly.entity_id
_entity_poly.type
_entity_poly.pdbx_seq_one_letter_code
_entity_poly.pdbx_strand_id
1 'polypeptide(L)'
;NNPFILKEVDKKIFKGKNKKINETIINNYFEYIKPKLGFESIFRLLSPLLSIFFSVPHSKTYKSKINDYMKGQNINLIEDLLIKFVSEKNLS
;
A
#
# COMPACT_ATOMS: atom_id res chain seq x y z
N ASN A 1 -1.26 -11.51 7.23
CA ASN A 1 -2.69 -11.31 6.87
C ASN A 1 -2.83 -10.14 5.91
N ASN A 2 -3.62 -10.29 4.83
CA ASN A 2 -3.85 -9.26 3.82
C ASN A 2 -4.99 -8.32 4.27
N PRO A 3 -4.71 -7.03 4.55
CA PRO A 3 -5.74 -6.09 5.04
C PRO A 3 -6.80 -5.75 3.98
N PHE A 4 -6.51 -5.88 2.68
CA PHE A 4 -7.47 -5.57 1.61
C PHE A 4 -8.56 -6.62 1.44
N ILE A 5 -8.51 -7.73 2.17
CA ILE A 5 -9.64 -8.66 2.23
C ILE A 5 -10.91 -7.99 2.76
N LEU A 6 -10.75 -6.94 3.57
CA LEU A 6 -11.85 -6.17 4.14
C LEU A 6 -12.45 -5.13 3.19
N LYS A 7 -11.90 -4.95 1.97
CA LYS A 7 -12.33 -3.89 1.04
C LYS A 7 -13.81 -3.96 0.65
N GLU A 8 -14.41 -5.15 0.68
CA GLU A 8 -15.82 -5.38 0.33
C GLU A 8 -16.75 -5.43 1.54
N VAL A 9 -16.22 -5.36 2.77
CA VAL A 9 -17.02 -5.53 4.00
C VAL A 9 -18.06 -4.43 4.13
N ASP A 10 -17.69 -3.18 3.85
CA ASP A 10 -18.60 -2.03 3.88
C ASP A 10 -19.82 -2.25 2.96
N LYS A 11 -19.60 -2.80 1.77
CA LYS A 11 -20.68 -3.13 0.84
C LYS A 11 -21.49 -4.36 1.28
N LYS A 12 -20.81 -5.43 1.71
CA LYS A 12 -21.45 -6.72 2.02
C LYS A 12 -22.25 -6.69 3.32
N ILE A 13 -21.79 -5.94 4.32
CA ILE A 13 -22.37 -5.93 5.67
C ILE A 13 -23.16 -4.64 5.91
N PHE A 14 -22.59 -3.49 5.55
CA PHE A 14 -23.16 -2.18 5.90
C PHE A 14 -23.93 -1.51 4.76
N LYS A 15 -24.10 -2.19 3.60
CA LYS A 15 -24.71 -1.65 2.37
C LYS A 15 -24.08 -0.33 1.90
N GLY A 16 -22.83 -0.07 2.31
CA GLY A 16 -22.06 1.11 1.93
C GLY A 16 -21.50 1.00 0.51
N LYS A 17 -20.88 2.08 0.03
CA LYS A 17 -20.12 2.07 -1.23
C LYS A 17 -18.73 1.50 -0.96
N ASN A 18 -18.25 0.63 -1.86
CA ASN A 18 -16.85 0.21 -1.84
C ASN A 18 -15.94 1.44 -2.00
N LYS A 19 -15.01 1.62 -1.08
CA LYS A 19 -13.94 2.61 -1.24
C LYS A 19 -12.84 2.00 -2.10
N LYS A 20 -12.51 2.69 -3.20
CA LYS A 20 -11.33 2.38 -3.99
C LYS A 20 -10.09 2.79 -3.21
N ILE A 21 -9.01 2.04 -3.39
CA ILE A 21 -7.71 2.43 -2.85
C ILE A 21 -7.28 3.69 -3.60
N ASN A 22 -7.00 4.77 -2.86
CA ASN A 22 -6.61 6.06 -3.40
C ASN A 22 -5.43 6.64 -2.62
N GLU A 23 -4.94 7.80 -3.06
CA GLU A 23 -3.80 8.50 -2.45
C GLU A 23 -4.00 8.75 -0.96
N THR A 24 -5.21 9.14 -0.54
CA THR A 24 -5.51 9.40 0.88
C THR A 24 -5.26 8.17 1.76
N ILE A 25 -5.63 6.98 1.30
CA ILE A 25 -5.39 5.74 2.04
C ILE A 25 -3.88 5.46 2.15
N ILE A 26 -3.11 5.73 1.09
CA ILE A 26 -1.65 5.60 1.12
C ILE A 26 -1.05 6.59 2.11
N ASN A 27 -1.38 7.88 2.00
CA ASN A 27 -0.87 8.93 2.88
C ASN A 27 -1.16 8.63 4.35
N ASN A 28 -2.41 8.29 4.69
CA ASN A 28 -2.80 7.95 6.06
C ASN A 28 -2.02 6.75 6.60
N TYR A 29 -1.72 5.76 5.74
CA TYR A 29 -0.90 4.62 6.16
C TYR A 29 0.54 5.01 6.41
N PHE A 30 1.13 5.87 5.55
CA PHE A 30 2.50 6.35 5.72
C PHE A 30 2.64 7.25 6.96
N GLU A 31 1.67 8.10 7.26
CA GLU A 31 1.59 8.83 8.53
C GLU A 31 1.58 7.87 9.74
N TYR A 32 0.88 6.75 9.63
CA TYR A 32 0.85 5.74 10.70
C TYR A 32 2.18 5.01 10.89
N ILE A 33 2.90 4.64 9.82
CA ILE A 33 4.13 3.84 9.93
C ILE A 33 5.40 4.67 10.12
N LYS A 34 5.46 5.93 9.64
CA LYS A 34 6.65 6.79 9.75
C LYS A 34 7.19 6.92 11.18
N PRO A 35 6.35 7.15 12.22
CA PRO A 35 6.82 7.21 13.60
C PRO A 35 7.36 5.88 14.16
N LYS A 36 7.05 4.75 13.51
CA LYS A 36 7.48 3.40 13.93
C LYS A 36 8.79 2.96 13.28
N LEU A 37 9.30 3.74 12.33
CA LEU A 37 10.60 3.48 11.71
C LEU A 37 11.70 3.52 12.77
N GLY A 38 12.63 2.57 12.71
CA GLY A 38 13.69 2.40 13.71
C GLY A 38 13.30 1.52 14.91
N PHE A 39 11.99 1.35 15.18
CA PHE A 39 11.49 0.43 16.21
C PHE A 39 10.96 -0.87 15.61
N GLU A 40 10.29 -0.78 14.47
CA GLU A 40 9.80 -1.94 13.71
C GLU A 40 10.51 -2.06 12.35
N SER A 41 10.67 -3.30 11.90
CA SER A 41 11.22 -3.58 10.57
C SER A 41 10.35 -2.98 9.47
N ILE A 42 10.98 -2.29 8.51
CA ILE A 42 10.31 -1.76 7.32
C ILE A 42 9.55 -2.85 6.54
N PHE A 43 10.06 -4.09 6.53
CA PHE A 43 9.38 -5.23 5.91
C PHE A 43 8.07 -5.59 6.61
N ARG A 44 8.05 -5.53 7.95
CA ARG A 44 6.84 -5.77 8.76
C ARG A 44 5.83 -4.64 8.54
N LEU A 45 6.30 -3.39 8.54
CA LEU A 45 5.46 -2.21 8.34
C LEU A 45 4.86 -2.16 6.93
N LEU A 46 5.56 -2.60 5.88
CA LEU A 46 5.09 -2.50 4.50
C LEU A 46 4.47 -3.80 3.95
N SER A 47 4.69 -4.94 4.59
CA SER A 47 4.08 -6.24 4.23
C SER A 47 2.57 -6.13 3.94
N PRO A 48 1.77 -5.41 4.76
CA PRO A 48 0.35 -5.26 4.51
C PRO A 48 0.06 -4.49 3.21
N LEU A 49 0.83 -3.44 2.90
CA LEU A 49 0.70 -2.61 1.69
C LEU A 49 1.12 -3.33 0.42
N LEU A 50 2.11 -4.24 0.48
CA LEU A 50 2.58 -4.99 -0.70
C LEU A 50 1.47 -5.80 -1.39
N SER A 51 0.39 -6.09 -0.65
CA SER A 51 -0.74 -6.81 -1.20
C SER A 51 -1.60 -6.01 -2.19
N ILE A 52 -1.43 -4.68 -2.29
CA ILE A 52 -2.01 -3.85 -3.37
C ILE A 52 -1.55 -4.35 -4.75
N PHE A 53 -0.33 -4.91 -4.85
CA PHE A 53 0.25 -5.33 -6.12
C PHE A 53 -0.14 -6.74 -6.58
N PHE A 54 -0.95 -7.50 -5.83
CA PHE A 54 -1.24 -8.89 -6.20
C PHE A 54 -2.10 -9.05 -7.45
N SER A 55 -2.86 -8.03 -7.84
CA SER A 55 -3.79 -8.09 -8.98
C SER A 55 -3.38 -7.22 -10.16
N VAL A 56 -2.13 -6.73 -10.17
CA VAL A 56 -1.69 -5.66 -11.06
C VAL A 56 -0.77 -6.20 -12.16
N PRO A 57 -1.09 -5.96 -13.45
CA PRO A 57 -0.19 -6.26 -14.57
C PRO A 57 1.16 -5.55 -14.41
N HIS A 58 2.27 -6.23 -14.73
CA HIS A 58 3.65 -5.72 -14.54
C HIS A 58 4.05 -5.40 -13.09
N SER A 59 3.33 -5.95 -12.10
CA SER A 59 3.66 -5.80 -10.67
C SER A 59 5.06 -6.28 -10.29
N LYS A 60 5.70 -7.14 -11.09
CA LYS A 60 7.06 -7.63 -10.83
C LYS A 60 8.09 -6.48 -10.75
N THR A 61 8.00 -5.51 -11.66
CA THR A 61 8.89 -4.34 -11.69
C THR A 61 8.69 -3.44 -10.47
N TYR A 62 7.43 -3.20 -10.09
CA TYR A 62 7.08 -2.43 -8.89
C TYR A 62 7.57 -3.12 -7.62
N LYS A 63 7.31 -4.42 -7.48
CA LYS A 63 7.78 -5.22 -6.33
C LYS A 63 9.31 -5.21 -6.21
N SER A 64 10.03 -5.29 -7.32
CA SER A 64 11.50 -5.19 -7.31
C SER A 64 11.97 -3.83 -6.79
N LYS A 65 11.45 -2.73 -7.36
CA LYS A 65 11.82 -1.37 -6.93
C LYS A 65 11.51 -1.13 -5.45
N ILE A 66 10.36 -1.59 -4.98
CA ILE A 66 9.99 -1.45 -3.57
C ILE A 66 10.95 -2.23 -2.68
N ASN A 67 11.30 -3.47 -3.05
CA ASN A 67 12.28 -4.24 -2.29
C ASN A 67 13.64 -3.54 -2.22
N ASP A 68 14.09 -2.91 -3.32
CA ASP A 68 15.34 -2.16 -3.35
C ASP A 68 15.28 -0.92 -2.45
N TYR A 69 14.16 -0.19 -2.47
CA TYR A 69 13.94 0.94 -1.56
C TYR A 69 13.80 0.51 -0.10
N MET A 70 13.22 -0.66 0.19
CA MET A 70 13.16 -1.20 1.55
C MET A 70 14.57 -1.49 2.09
N LYS A 71 15.45 -2.10 1.28
CA LYS A 71 16.85 -2.35 1.66
C LYS A 71 17.60 -1.06 1.95
N GLY A 72 17.36 -0.01 1.16
CA GLY A 72 17.93 1.31 1.37
C GLY A 72 17.22 2.16 2.44
N GLN A 73 16.19 1.64 3.12
CA GLN A 73 15.34 2.38 4.05
C GLN A 73 14.74 3.68 3.49
N ASN A 74 14.55 3.75 2.17
CA ASN A 74 14.09 4.95 1.47
C ASN A 74 12.55 5.05 1.51
N ILE A 75 11.99 5.26 2.70
CA ILE A 75 10.53 5.20 2.92
C ILE A 75 9.76 6.20 2.04
N ASN A 76 10.29 7.41 1.85
CA ASN A 76 9.65 8.44 1.03
C ASN A 76 9.56 8.01 -0.45
N LEU A 77 10.59 7.33 -0.98
CA LEU A 77 10.55 6.82 -2.36
C LEU A 77 9.49 5.71 -2.53
N ILE A 78 9.23 4.94 -1.48
CA ILE A 78 8.17 3.92 -1.49
C ILE A 78 6.80 4.58 -1.46
N GLU A 79 6.63 5.62 -0.64
CA GLU A 79 5.42 6.43 -0.56
C GLU A 79 5.09 7.05 -1.92
N ASP A 80 6.03 7.78 -2.52
CA ASP A 80 5.88 8.42 -3.82
C ASP A 80 5.54 7.39 -4.92
N LEU A 81 6.20 6.24 -4.92
CA LEU A 81 5.94 5.17 -5.87
C LEU A 81 4.53 4.61 -5.71
N LEU A 82 4.05 4.45 -4.48
CA LEU A 82 2.71 3.94 -4.16
C LEU A 82 1.62 4.96 -4.50
N ILE A 83 1.83 6.23 -4.18
CA ILE A 83 0.93 7.34 -4.56
C ILE A 83 0.79 7.35 -6.08
N LYS A 84 1.92 7.47 -6.81
CA LYS A 84 1.93 7.44 -8.27
C LYS A 84 1.21 6.21 -8.83
N PHE A 85 1.47 5.04 -8.24
CA PHE A 85 0.84 3.80 -8.65
C PHE A 85 -0.69 3.83 -8.52
N VAL A 86 -1.24 4.30 -7.38
CA VAL A 86 -2.69 4.36 -7.18
C VAL A 86 -3.36 5.44 -8.02
N SER A 87 -2.68 6.57 -8.25
CA SER A 87 -3.15 7.66 -9.11
C SER A 87 -3.22 7.25 -10.59
N GLU A 88 -2.18 6.61 -11.11
CA GLU A 88 -2.10 6.18 -12.51
C GLU A 88 -3.05 5.03 -12.84
N LYS A 89 -3.25 4.11 -11.91
CA LYS A 89 -4.05 2.91 -12.16
C LYS A 89 -5.53 3.06 -11.88
N ASN A 90 -5.96 4.18 -11.28
CA ASN A 90 -7.37 4.44 -10.94
C ASN A 90 -8.03 3.15 -10.42
N LEU A 91 -7.36 2.44 -9.50
CA LEU A 91 -7.61 1.03 -9.19
C LEU A 91 -9.11 0.81 -8.98
N SER A 92 -9.76 0.32 -10.04
CA SER A 92 -11.20 0.44 -10.22
C SER A 92 -11.97 -0.58 -9.41
#